data_AF-A0A9P5TL39-F1
#
_entry.id   AF-A0A9P5TL39-F1
#
_cell.length_a   1.000
_cell.length_b   1.000
_cell.length_c   1.000
_cell.angle_alpha   90.00
_cell.angle_beta   90.00
_cell.angle_gamma   90.00
#
_symmetry.space_group_name_H-M   'P 1'
#
loop_
_entity.id
_entity.type
_entity.pdbx_description
1 polymer ?
#
loop_
_entity_poly.entity_id
_entity_poly.type
_entity_poly.pdbx_seq_one_letter_code
_entity_poly.pdbx_strand_id
1 'polypeptide(L)'
;FDSLAQRVATRARHDSGELSDPAKCHPETRVAILTHLEEWAEGSTYNNPIKWITGSAGVGKTAIMRTIAEILERRQLLLADFFFWRTGERCNTADFFIATLAY
;
A
#
# COMPACT_ATOMS: atom_id res chain seq x y z
N PHE A 1 8.38 -2.84 22.69
CA PHE A 1 8.84 -2.86 21.29
C PHE A 1 9.09 -4.28 20.80
N ASP A 2 9.81 -5.12 21.55
CA ASP A 2 10.09 -6.52 21.16
C ASP A 2 8.84 -7.39 20.91
N SER A 3 7.74 -7.13 21.63
CA SER A 3 6.46 -7.82 21.41
C SER A 3 5.79 -7.47 20.08
N LEU A 4 6.02 -6.27 19.53
CA LEU A 4 5.47 -5.85 18.23
C LEU A 4 6.30 -6.46 17.09
N ALA A 5 7.63 -6.49 17.23
CA ALA A 5 8.53 -7.06 16.22
C ALA A 5 8.15 -8.50 15.82
N GLN A 6 7.75 -9.32 16.80
CA GLN A 6 7.31 -10.71 16.56
C GLN A 6 6.01 -10.82 15.74
N ARG A 7 5.20 -9.75 15.74
CA ARG A 7 3.90 -9.65 15.09
C ARG A 7 3.93 -8.74 13.85
N VAL A 8 5.10 -8.41 13.34
CA VAL A 8 5.21 -7.74 12.04
C VAL A 8 5.00 -8.77 10.93
N ALA A 9 4.22 -8.37 9.93
CA ALA A 9 4.07 -9.06 8.66
C ALA A 9 4.89 -8.31 7.60
N THR A 10 6.19 -8.55 7.55
CA THR A 10 7.12 -7.83 6.65
C THR A 10 6.67 -7.90 5.19
N ARG A 11 6.09 -9.03 4.78
CA ARG A 11 5.56 -9.26 3.42
C ARG A 11 4.36 -8.39 3.05
N ALA A 12 3.69 -7.80 4.03
CA ALA A 12 2.54 -6.95 3.79
C ALA A 12 2.93 -5.57 3.24
N ARG A 13 4.19 -5.15 3.36
CA ARG A 13 4.67 -3.87 2.85
C ARG A 13 4.89 -3.89 1.34
N HIS A 14 4.70 -2.74 0.70
CA HIS A 14 4.93 -2.58 -0.75
C HIS A 14 6.37 -2.87 -1.16
N ASP A 15 7.34 -2.54 -0.30
CA ASP A 15 8.79 -2.65 -0.50
C ASP A 15 9.38 -4.01 -0.08
N SER A 16 8.52 -4.99 0.25
CA SER A 16 8.99 -6.30 0.68
C SER A 16 9.72 -7.05 -0.46
N GLY A 17 11.03 -7.27 -0.27
CA GLY A 17 11.88 -7.99 -1.23
C GLY A 17 11.55 -9.47 -1.42
N GLU A 18 10.57 -10.00 -0.67
CA GLU A 18 10.09 -11.39 -0.76
C GLU A 18 9.08 -11.62 -1.89
N LEU A 19 8.63 -10.55 -2.56
CA LEU A 19 7.83 -10.62 -3.78
C LEU A 19 8.76 -10.47 -4.99
N SER A 20 8.95 -11.55 -5.75
CA SER A 20 9.88 -11.58 -6.90
C SER A 20 9.57 -10.54 -7.99
N ASP A 21 8.31 -10.10 -8.06
CA ASP A 21 7.87 -8.97 -8.88
C ASP A 21 6.53 -8.44 -8.31
N PRO A 22 6.55 -7.42 -7.44
CA PRO A 22 5.31 -6.82 -6.98
C PRO A 22 4.65 -6.14 -8.17
N ALA A 23 3.42 -6.56 -8.53
CA ALA A 23 2.62 -5.91 -9.56
C ALA A 23 2.64 -4.38 -9.39
N LYS A 24 3.19 -3.67 -10.37
CA LYS A 24 3.28 -2.19 -10.45
C LYS A 24 2.72 -1.72 -11.78
N CYS A 25 2.36 -0.44 -11.84
CA CYS A 25 2.01 0.18 -13.11
C CYS A 25 3.26 0.23 -13.99
N HIS A 26 3.10 -0.11 -15.26
CA HIS A 26 4.15 0.16 -16.24
C HIS A 26 4.40 1.67 -16.31
N PRO A 27 5.65 2.10 -16.58
CA PRO A 27 5.97 3.50 -16.77
C PRO A 27 4.99 4.18 -17.74
N GLU A 28 4.62 5.42 -17.43
CA GLU A 28 3.73 6.25 -18.26
C GLU A 28 2.30 5.73 -18.42
N THR A 29 1.92 4.68 -17.68
CA THR A 29 0.53 4.20 -17.61
C THR A 29 -0.17 4.69 -16.35
N ARG A 30 -1.51 4.74 -16.37
CA ARG A 30 -2.35 5.10 -15.21
C ARG A 30 -2.00 6.45 -14.56
N VAL A 31 -1.33 7.34 -15.31
CA VAL A 31 -0.89 8.67 -14.86
C VAL A 31 -2.02 9.45 -14.21
N ALA A 32 -3.17 9.57 -14.88
CA ALA A 32 -4.29 10.36 -14.36
C ALA A 32 -4.79 9.91 -12.97
N ILE A 33 -4.86 8.60 -12.71
CA ILE A 33 -5.29 8.12 -11.40
C ILE A 33 -4.18 8.24 -10.35
N LEU A 34 -2.92 8.03 -10.73
CA LEU A 34 -1.79 8.21 -9.82
C LEU A 34 -1.68 9.68 -9.37
N THR A 35 -1.73 10.62 -10.32
CA THR A 35 -1.72 12.07 -10.02
C THR A 35 -2.87 12.46 -9.08
N HIS A 36 -4.09 11.97 -9.33
CA HIS A 36 -5.23 12.24 -8.45
C HIS A 36 -5.06 11.69 -7.03
N LEU A 37 -4.39 10.55 -6.87
CA LEU A 37 -4.10 9.97 -5.56
C LEU A 37 -2.98 10.72 -4.84
N GLU A 38 -1.97 11.17 -5.56
CA GLU A 38 -0.89 12.02 -5.03
C GLU A 38 -1.46 13.34 -4.51
N GLU A 39 -2.24 14.04 -5.33
CA GLU A 39 -2.91 15.29 -4.93
C GLU A 39 -3.81 15.10 -3.71
N TRP A 40 -4.52 13.97 -3.63
CA TRP A 40 -5.32 13.63 -2.46
C TRP A 40 -4.47 13.40 -1.20
N ALA A 41 -3.32 12.73 -1.33
CA ALA A 41 -2.43 12.47 -0.21
C ALA A 41 -1.74 13.75 0.30
N GLU A 42 -1.40 14.67 -0.60
CA GLU A 42 -0.81 15.98 -0.26
C GLU A 42 -1.84 16.95 0.32
N GLY A 43 -3.01 17.03 -0.32
CA GLY A 43 -4.05 18.03 -0.08
C GLY A 43 -4.90 17.78 1.16
N SER A 44 -4.34 17.10 2.16
CA SER A 44 -4.94 16.64 3.41
C SER A 44 -5.78 17.72 4.13
N THR A 45 -7.01 17.94 3.67
CA THR A 45 -8.07 18.50 4.49
C THR A 45 -8.75 17.33 5.17
N TYR A 46 -8.90 17.39 6.49
CA TYR A 46 -9.52 16.37 7.34
C TYR A 46 -10.94 15.92 6.91
N ASN A 47 -11.51 16.55 5.88
CA ASN A 47 -12.83 16.29 5.36
C ASN A 47 -12.94 14.95 4.60
N ASN A 48 -11.85 14.42 4.02
CA ASN A 48 -11.87 13.17 3.24
C ASN A 48 -10.65 12.26 3.54
N PRO A 49 -10.54 11.68 4.75
CA PRO A 49 -9.37 10.92 5.19
C PRO A 49 -9.25 9.52 4.55
N ILE A 50 -10.28 9.06 3.83
CA ILE A 50 -10.30 7.73 3.21
C ILE A 50 -10.56 7.88 1.72
N LYS A 51 -9.69 7.26 0.90
CA LYS A 51 -9.87 7.13 -0.55
C LYS A 51 -10.12 5.68 -0.91
N TRP A 52 -11.17 5.46 -1.71
CA TRP A 52 -11.51 4.13 -2.21
C TRP A 52 -11.27 4.05 -3.72
N ILE A 53 -10.57 3.00 -4.18
CA ILE A 53 -10.35 2.73 -5.61
C ILE A 53 -11.23 1.56 -6.04
N THR A 54 -12.09 1.80 -7.04
CA THR A 54 -12.97 0.79 -7.62
C THR A 54 -12.63 0.53 -9.08
N GLY A 55 -13.09 -0.61 -9.60
CA GLY A 55 -12.91 -1.00 -10.99
C GLY A 55 -13.06 -2.50 -11.19
N SER A 56 -13.21 -2.93 -12.44
CA SER A 56 -13.38 -4.34 -12.80
C SER A 56 -12.22 -5.23 -12.35
N ALA A 57 -12.43 -6.54 -12.31
CA ALA A 57 -11.34 -7.49 -12.09
C ALA A 57 -10.28 -7.34 -13.20
N GLY A 58 -9.00 -7.51 -12.85
CA GLY A 58 -7.89 -7.46 -13.82
C GLY A 58 -7.41 -6.07 -14.26
N VAL A 59 -8.09 -4.96 -13.92
CA VAL A 59 -7.70 -3.61 -14.40
C VAL A 59 -6.43 -3.03 -13.78
N GLY A 60 -5.82 -3.74 -12.82
CA GLY A 60 -4.56 -3.35 -12.18
C GLY A 60 -4.70 -2.53 -10.90
N LYS A 61 -5.80 -2.66 -10.14
CA LYS A 61 -5.99 -1.92 -8.87
C LYS A 61 -4.84 -2.13 -7.87
N THR A 62 -4.40 -3.38 -7.69
CA THR A 62 -3.24 -3.69 -6.82
C THR A 62 -1.96 -3.03 -7.33
N ALA A 63 -1.78 -2.98 -8.66
CA ALA A 63 -0.64 -2.33 -9.28
C ALA A 63 -0.64 -0.81 -9.04
N ILE A 64 -1.82 -0.18 -9.13
CA ILE A 64 -2.01 1.24 -8.81
C ILE A 64 -1.67 1.48 -7.33
N MET A 65 -2.22 0.68 -6.41
CA MET A 65 -1.97 0.83 -4.97
C MET A 65 -0.50 0.67 -4.57
N ARG A 66 0.22 -0.26 -5.21
CA ARG A 66 1.67 -0.42 -4.98
C ARG A 66 2.47 0.74 -5.55
N THR A 67 2.12 1.19 -6.75
CA THR A 67 2.80 2.32 -7.40
C THR A 67 2.63 3.62 -6.61
N ILE A 68 1.41 3.89 -6.10
CA ILE A 68 1.19 5.08 -5.27
C ILE A 68 1.95 4.98 -3.94
N ALA A 69 2.02 3.81 -3.31
CA ALA A 69 2.83 3.63 -2.09
C ALA A 69 4.30 4.02 -2.32
N GLU A 70 4.90 3.57 -3.44
CA GLU A 70 6.28 3.93 -3.80
C GLU A 70 6.47 5.41 -4.12
N ILE A 71 5.47 6.03 -4.75
CA ILE A 71 5.52 7.47 -5.00
C ILE A 71 5.48 8.23 -3.67
N LEU A 72 4.56 7.87 -2.76
CA LEU A 72 4.43 8.51 -1.46
C LEU A 72 5.64 8.25 -0.56
N GLU A 73 6.25 7.07 -0.61
CA GLU A 73 7.51 6.76 0.09
C GLU A 73 8.65 7.67 -0.39
N ARG A 74 8.87 7.74 -1.72
CA ARG A 74 9.91 8.61 -2.30
C ARG A 74 9.70 10.09 -1.97
N ARG A 75 8.45 10.50 -1.78
CA ARG A 75 8.06 11.86 -1.41
C ARG A 75 8.00 12.10 0.10
N GLN A 76 8.32 11.08 0.91
CA GLN A 76 8.28 11.13 2.38
C GLN A 76 6.89 11.47 2.95
N LEU A 77 5.84 11.02 2.27
CA LEU A 77 4.43 11.17 2.65
C LEU A 77 3.80 9.85 3.11
N LEU A 78 4.43 8.70 2.85
CA LEU A 78 3.96 7.40 3.31
C LEU A 78 4.43 7.14 4.74
N LEU A 79 3.50 7.08 5.69
CA LEU A 79 3.79 6.73 7.09
C LEU A 79 3.93 5.22 7.29
N ALA A 80 2.99 4.45 6.74
CA ALA A 80 2.96 2.99 6.82
C ALA A 80 2.00 2.44 5.76
N ASP A 81 2.16 1.16 5.43
CA ASP A 81 1.27 0.46 4.51
C ASP A 81 1.07 -1.01 4.89
N PHE A 82 0.02 -1.61 4.31
CA PHE A 82 -0.27 -3.03 4.49
C PHE A 82 -1.13 -3.54 3.33
N PHE A 83 -0.69 -4.63 2.70
CA PHE A 83 -1.42 -5.33 1.65
C PHE A 83 -1.95 -6.66 2.17
N PHE A 84 -3.26 -6.86 2.05
CA PHE A 84 -3.90 -8.15 2.35
C PHE A 84 -3.97 -9.04 1.10
N TRP A 85 -3.66 -10.33 1.24
CA TRP A 85 -3.98 -11.35 0.23
C TRP A 85 -4.14 -12.75 0.84
N ARG A 86 -4.97 -13.57 0.17
CA ARG A 86 -5.49 -14.83 0.75
C ARG A 86 -4.44 -15.87 1.12
N THR A 87 -3.39 -15.99 0.31
CA THR A 87 -2.33 -17.01 0.48
C THR A 87 -1.13 -16.47 1.25
N GLY A 88 -1.17 -15.22 1.71
CA GLY A 88 -0.09 -14.60 2.46
C GLY A 88 -0.18 -14.98 3.92
N GLU A 89 0.80 -15.74 4.41
CA GLU A 89 0.95 -15.95 5.85
C GLU A 89 1.06 -14.57 6.53
N ARG A 90 0.32 -14.38 7.63
CA ARG A 90 0.19 -13.10 8.37
C ARG A 90 -0.46 -11.94 7.61
N CYS A 91 -0.67 -12.07 6.30
CA CYS A 91 -1.27 -11.04 5.44
C CYS A 91 -2.71 -11.39 5.02
N ASN A 92 -3.24 -12.50 5.52
CA ASN A 92 -4.59 -13.00 5.26
C ASN A 92 -5.55 -12.81 6.44
N THR A 93 -5.08 -12.21 7.54
CA THR A 93 -5.84 -11.89 8.76
C THR A 93 -5.47 -10.49 9.26
N ALA A 94 -6.35 -9.87 10.04
CA ALA A 94 -6.10 -8.56 10.65
C ALA A 94 -5.16 -8.61 11.87
N ASP A 95 -4.81 -9.81 12.37
CA ASP A 95 -4.04 -9.98 13.61
C ASP A 95 -2.67 -9.30 13.62
N PHE A 96 -2.08 -9.12 12.43
CA PHE A 96 -0.75 -8.51 12.24
C PHE A 96 -0.84 -7.08 11.70
N PHE A 97 -2.03 -6.59 11.34
CA PHE A 97 -2.21 -5.29 10.69
C PHE A 97 -1.70 -4.13 11.54
N ILE A 98 -2.22 -4.01 12.77
CA ILE A 98 -1.87 -2.92 13.68
C ILE A 98 -0.39 -2.98 14.08
N ALA A 99 0.13 -4.19 14.34
CA ALA A 99 1.52 -4.36 14.73
C ALA A 99 2.49 -3.96 13.60
N THR A 100 2.17 -4.29 12.34
CA THR A 100 2.97 -3.88 11.19
C THR A 100 2.92 -2.36 10.95
N LEU A 101 1.76 -1.72 11.12
CA LEU A 101 1.66 -0.26 10.91
C LEU A 101 2.38 0.56 11.99
N ALA A 102 2.48 0.02 13.21
CA ALA A 102 3.07 0.72 14.36
C ALA A 102 4.58 0.48 14.54
N TYR A 103 5.16 -0.47 13.80
CA TYR A 103 6.57 -0.85 13.87
C TYR A 103 7.41 -0.03 12.90
#